data_AF-A0A3D2LD17-F1
#
_entry.id   AF-A0A3D2LD17-F1
#
_cell.length_a   1.000
_cell.length_b   1.000
_cell.length_c   1.000
_cell.angle_alpha   90.00
_cell.angle_beta   90.00
_cell.angle_gamma   90.00
#
_symmetry.space_group_name_H-M   'P 1'
#
loop_
_entity.id
_entity.type
_entity.pdbx_description
1 polymer ?
#
loop_
_entity_poly.entity_id
_entity_poly.type
_entity_poly.pdbx_seq_one_letter_code
_entity_poly.pdbx_strand_id
1 'polypeptide(L)'
;MRISRIIDPRMHDLGAGFLVRRILPFHAHKSVGPFVFFDHFGPTEYPPGSTFDVRPHPHIGLATVTFLFDGAIRHRDSLGTDLVIEPGAVNWMTAGRGIVHSERTPDTQR
;
A
#
# COMPACT_ATOMS: atom_id res chain seq x y z
N MET A 1 27.28 -3.16 -13.23
CA MET A 1 26.15 -3.90 -12.61
C MET A 1 25.25 -4.40 -13.73
N ARG A 2 24.95 -5.71 -13.82
CA ARG A 2 24.13 -6.28 -14.91
C ARG A 2 22.69 -6.47 -14.43
N ILE A 3 21.71 -5.98 -15.19
CA ILE A 3 20.29 -6.25 -14.94
C ILE A 3 20.04 -7.72 -15.26
N SER A 4 19.58 -8.49 -14.26
CA SER A 4 19.30 -9.92 -14.42
C SER A 4 17.91 -10.19 -15.03
N ARG A 5 16.94 -9.30 -14.78
CA ARG A 5 15.56 -9.42 -15.25
C ARG A 5 14.84 -8.06 -15.20
N ILE A 6 13.94 -7.85 -16.14
CA ILE A 6 12.90 -6.81 -16.10
C ILE A 6 11.57 -7.54 -15.85
N ILE A 7 10.77 -7.05 -14.90
CA ILE A 7 9.45 -7.61 -14.56
C ILE A 7 8.42 -6.56 -14.92
N ASP A 8 7.54 -6.88 -15.87
CA ASP A 8 6.40 -6.02 -16.17
C ASP A 8 5.35 -6.14 -15.07
N PRO A 9 4.80 -5.01 -14.57
CA PRO A 9 3.78 -5.05 -13.53
C PRO A 9 2.46 -5.60 -14.07
N ARG A 10 1.68 -6.23 -13.19
CA ARG A 10 0.31 -6.64 -13.48
C ARG A 10 -0.68 -5.77 -12.72
N MET A 11 -1.82 -5.46 -13.34
CA MET A 11 -2.92 -4.78 -12.67
C MET A 11 -3.58 -5.70 -11.64
N HIS A 12 -3.89 -5.16 -10.47
CA HIS A 12 -4.57 -5.88 -9.41
C HIS A 12 -5.54 -4.95 -8.68
N ASP A 13 -6.73 -5.46 -8.33
CA ASP A 13 -7.74 -4.71 -7.56
C ASP A 13 -7.61 -5.08 -6.08
N LEU A 14 -7.35 -4.07 -5.23
CA LEU A 14 -7.28 -4.22 -3.77
C LEU A 14 -8.67 -4.10 -3.10
N GLY A 15 -9.72 -3.88 -3.88
CA GLY A 15 -11.10 -3.76 -3.45
C GLY A 15 -11.73 -2.45 -3.92
N ALA A 16 -13.03 -2.50 -4.22
CA ALA A 16 -13.83 -1.34 -4.63
C ALA A 16 -13.24 -0.56 -5.83
N GLY A 17 -12.51 -1.24 -6.72
CA GLY A 17 -11.91 -0.62 -7.90
C GLY A 17 -10.58 0.10 -7.62
N PHE A 18 -9.96 -0.10 -6.44
CA PHE A 18 -8.64 0.43 -6.16
C PHE A 18 -7.56 -0.40 -6.87
N LEU A 19 -7.24 0.04 -8.09
CA LEU A 19 -6.30 -0.64 -8.97
C LEU A 19 -4.85 -0.25 -8.69
N VAL A 20 -3.99 -1.26 -8.62
CA VAL A 20 -2.54 -1.11 -8.39
C VAL A 20 -1.74 -1.89 -9.42
N ARG A 21 -0.51 -1.42 -9.69
CA ARG A 21 0.48 -2.12 -10.52
C ARG A 21 1.39 -2.95 -9.62
N ARG A 22 1.11 -4.25 -9.55
CA ARG A 22 1.84 -5.22 -8.72
C ARG A 22 3.08 -5.78 -9.43
N ILE A 23 4.24 -5.64 -8.80
CA ILE A 23 5.53 -6.18 -9.29
C ILE A 23 5.90 -7.46 -8.53
N LEU A 24 5.78 -7.45 -7.19
CA LEU A 24 6.05 -8.62 -6.34
C LEU A 24 4.78 -9.06 -5.61
N PRO A 25 4.57 -10.37 -5.40
CA PRO A 25 5.43 -11.48 -5.83
C PRO A 25 5.28 -11.81 -7.32
N PHE A 26 6.38 -12.21 -7.96
CA PHE A 26 6.41 -12.72 -9.34
C PHE A 26 6.75 -14.21 -9.36
N HIS A 27 6.25 -14.98 -10.34
CA HIS A 27 6.39 -16.44 -10.33
C HIS A 27 7.86 -16.91 -10.26
N ALA A 28 8.76 -16.24 -10.99
CA ALA A 28 10.19 -16.57 -11.02
C ALA A 28 11.01 -15.84 -9.94
N HIS A 29 10.46 -14.81 -9.29
CA HIS A 29 11.12 -13.99 -8.28
C HIS A 29 10.09 -13.61 -7.22
N LYS A 30 10.00 -14.42 -6.16
CA LYS A 30 9.03 -14.19 -5.08
C LYS A 30 9.44 -13.02 -4.18
N SER A 31 10.73 -12.73 -4.11
CA SER A 31 11.29 -11.61 -3.36
C SER A 31 12.54 -11.04 -4.03
N VAL A 32 12.94 -9.85 -3.60
CA VAL A 32 14.24 -9.24 -3.84
C VAL A 32 14.83 -8.90 -2.48
N GLY A 33 15.76 -9.71 -1.98
CA GLY A 33 16.21 -9.59 -0.59
C GLY A 33 15.02 -9.67 0.38
N PRO A 34 14.83 -8.69 1.30
CA PRO A 34 13.72 -8.68 2.24
C PRO A 34 12.39 -8.20 1.63
N PHE A 35 12.38 -7.68 0.41
CA PHE A 35 11.17 -7.17 -0.24
C PHE A 35 10.38 -8.33 -0.85
N VAL A 36 9.25 -8.70 -0.23
CA VAL A 36 8.37 -9.82 -0.64
C VAL A 36 7.12 -9.36 -1.39
N PHE A 37 6.87 -8.05 -1.40
CA PHE A 37 5.67 -7.42 -1.96
C PHE A 37 6.00 -6.01 -2.44
N PHE A 38 5.44 -5.60 -3.58
CA PHE A 38 5.63 -4.26 -4.11
C PHE A 38 4.49 -3.92 -5.06
N ASP A 39 3.69 -2.95 -4.66
CA ASP A 39 2.62 -2.35 -5.46
C ASP A 39 2.96 -0.88 -5.71
N HIS A 40 2.74 -0.43 -6.95
CA HIS A 40 2.73 0.99 -7.30
C HIS A 40 1.29 1.35 -7.68
N PHE A 41 0.63 2.16 -6.85
CA PHE A 41 -0.74 2.62 -7.08
C PHE A 41 -0.74 4.08 -7.58
N GLY A 42 -1.75 4.43 -8.36
CA GLY A 42 -1.80 5.71 -9.04
C GLY A 42 -0.82 5.85 -10.23
N PRO A 43 -0.68 7.06 -10.81
CA PRO A 43 -1.57 8.20 -10.56
C PRO A 43 -3.01 7.85 -10.95
N THR A 44 -3.99 8.29 -10.16
CA THR A 44 -5.41 8.06 -10.40
C THR A 44 -6.18 9.25 -9.88
N GLU A 45 -7.03 9.81 -10.71
CA GLU A 45 -7.95 10.89 -10.31
C GLU A 45 -9.25 10.27 -9.80
N TYR A 46 -9.65 10.67 -8.60
CA TYR A 46 -10.92 10.28 -8.02
C TYR A 46 -11.90 11.46 -8.14
N PRO A 47 -13.10 11.25 -8.72
CA PRO A 47 -14.14 12.28 -8.71
C PRO A 47 -14.50 12.69 -7.28
N PRO A 48 -14.98 13.93 -7.05
CA PRO A 48 -15.47 14.35 -5.74
C PRO A 48 -16.47 13.35 -5.15
N GLY A 49 -16.30 12.97 -3.89
CA GLY A 49 -17.12 11.97 -3.20
C GLY A 49 -16.73 10.51 -3.47
N SER A 50 -15.73 10.26 -4.32
CA SER A 50 -15.14 8.93 -4.49
C SER A 50 -14.06 8.70 -3.43
N THR A 51 -14.00 7.47 -2.89
CA THR A 51 -13.02 7.09 -1.88
C THR A 51 -12.26 5.86 -2.31
N PHE A 52 -11.01 5.73 -1.87
CA PHE A 52 -10.35 4.43 -1.82
C PHE A 52 -10.34 4.01 -0.36
N ASP A 53 -10.93 2.85 -0.07
CA ASP A 53 -11.08 2.37 1.29
C ASP A 53 -10.62 0.90 1.37
N VAL A 54 -9.36 0.71 1.74
CA VAL A 54 -8.88 -0.61 2.14
C VAL A 54 -9.39 -0.87 3.55
N ARG A 55 -10.42 -1.72 3.62
CA ARG A 55 -11.09 -2.11 4.86
C ARG A 55 -10.10 -2.78 5.84
N PRO A 56 -10.46 -2.89 7.15
CA PRO A 56 -9.58 -3.47 8.14
C PRO A 56 -9.12 -4.87 7.73
N HIS A 57 -7.81 -5.09 7.72
CA HIS A 57 -7.18 -6.36 7.34
C HIS A 57 -5.93 -6.64 8.18
N PRO A 58 -5.58 -7.92 8.41
CA PRO A 58 -4.44 -8.29 9.23
C PRO A 58 -3.13 -8.44 8.44
N HIS A 59 -2.00 -8.20 9.11
CA HIS A 59 -0.67 -8.64 8.69
C HIS A 59 0.08 -9.34 9.83
N ILE A 60 0.97 -10.27 9.50
CA ILE A 60 1.89 -10.94 10.43
C ILE A 60 3.28 -11.10 9.77
N GLY A 61 4.35 -11.12 10.56
CA GLY A 61 5.68 -11.52 10.10
C GLY A 61 6.35 -10.57 9.08
N LEU A 62 5.84 -9.36 8.93
CA LEU A 62 6.33 -8.37 7.95
C LEU A 62 6.28 -6.94 8.49
N ALA A 63 6.83 -6.02 7.70
CA ALA A 63 6.57 -4.59 7.81
C ALA A 63 6.03 -4.06 6.47
N THR A 64 5.09 -3.13 6.52
CA THR A 64 4.65 -2.37 5.35
C THR A 64 5.34 -1.02 5.33
N VAL A 65 5.72 -0.59 4.13
CA VAL A 65 6.31 0.74 3.91
C VAL A 65 5.51 1.41 2.81
N THR A 66 4.81 2.48 3.16
CA THR A 66 4.02 3.29 2.23
C THR A 66 4.75 4.62 2.05
N PHE A 67 5.15 4.93 0.83
CA PHE A 67 5.69 6.23 0.44
C PHE A 67 4.70 6.92 -0.49
N LEU A 68 4.18 8.06 -0.08
CA LEU A 68 3.11 8.75 -0.80
C LEU A 68 3.69 9.85 -1.71
N PHE A 69 3.36 9.80 -3.01
CA PHE A 69 3.80 10.81 -3.97
C PHE A 69 2.86 12.02 -4.01
N ASP A 70 1.54 11.79 -3.94
CA ASP A 70 0.49 12.81 -4.00
C ASP A 70 -0.79 12.32 -3.31
N GLY A 71 -1.71 13.22 -2.98
CA GLY A 71 -2.95 12.94 -2.25
C GLY A 71 -2.74 12.79 -0.74
N ALA A 72 -3.61 12.04 -0.07
CA ALA A 72 -3.46 11.72 1.35
C ALA A 72 -4.08 10.36 1.68
N ILE A 73 -3.48 9.65 2.66
CA ILE A 73 -3.96 8.34 3.13
C ILE A 73 -4.10 8.37 4.63
N ARG A 74 -5.28 8.09 5.17
CA ARG A 74 -5.46 7.85 6.60
C ARG A 74 -5.13 6.40 6.92
N HIS A 75 -4.12 6.19 7.74
CA HIS A 75 -3.79 4.90 8.35
C HIS A 75 -4.36 4.83 9.76
N ARG A 76 -5.08 3.73 10.07
CA ARG A 76 -5.49 3.41 11.43
C ARG A 76 -5.19 1.95 11.74
N ASP A 77 -4.67 1.65 12.93
CA ASP A 77 -4.35 0.28 13.34
C ASP A 77 -4.82 -0.11 14.76
N SER A 78 -4.67 -1.39 15.06
CA SER A 78 -5.09 -2.01 16.32
C SER A 78 -4.26 -1.61 17.54
N LEU A 79 -3.18 -0.84 17.37
CA LEU A 79 -2.42 -0.26 18.48
C LEU A 79 -2.96 1.13 18.89
N GLY A 80 -3.95 1.65 18.16
CA GLY A 80 -4.52 2.97 18.38
C GLY A 80 -3.85 4.07 17.55
N THR A 81 -2.92 3.73 16.65
CA THR A 81 -2.38 4.69 15.70
C THR A 81 -3.49 5.18 14.77
N ASP A 82 -3.59 6.49 14.58
CA ASP A 82 -4.49 7.13 13.63
C ASP A 82 -3.78 8.36 13.06
N LEU A 83 -3.28 8.24 11.83
CA LEU A 83 -2.40 9.22 11.21
C LEU A 83 -2.80 9.43 9.75
N VAL A 84 -2.59 10.64 9.25
CA VAL A 84 -2.68 10.95 7.81
C VAL A 84 -1.26 10.97 7.24
N ILE A 85 -1.04 10.15 6.22
CA ILE A 85 0.17 10.11 5.40
C ILE A 85 0.01 11.18 4.33
N GLU A 86 0.95 12.11 4.27
CA GLU A 86 0.98 13.24 3.33
C GLU A 86 2.05 13.03 2.24
N PRO A 87 2.02 13.79 1.13
CA PRO A 87 3.01 13.67 0.07
C PRO A 87 4.45 13.85 0.58
N GLY A 88 5.35 12.94 0.18
CA GLY A 88 6.73 12.88 0.64
C GLY A 88 6.94 12.17 1.98
N ALA A 89 5.87 11.83 2.71
CA ALA A 89 5.96 11.08 3.96
C ALA A 89 6.15 9.57 3.72
N VAL A 90 6.76 8.92 4.72
CA VAL A 90 6.86 7.46 4.80
C VAL A 90 6.08 6.99 6.02
N ASN A 91 5.14 6.07 5.82
CA ASN A 91 4.59 5.26 6.90
C ASN A 91 5.31 3.92 6.95
N TRP A 92 5.90 3.58 8.09
CA TRP A 92 6.56 2.30 8.32
C TRP A 92 5.85 1.57 9.46
N MET A 93 4.95 0.64 9.11
CA MET A 93 4.22 -0.17 10.08
C MET A 93 4.89 -1.54 10.23
N THR A 94 5.33 -1.89 11.44
CA THR A 94 5.86 -3.24 11.72
C THR A 94 4.77 -4.12 12.32
N ALA A 95 4.35 -5.16 11.59
CA ALA A 95 3.27 -6.03 12.04
C ALA A 95 3.71 -7.01 13.14
N GLY A 96 4.96 -7.50 13.09
CA GLY A 96 5.49 -8.43 14.09
C GLY A 96 4.62 -9.67 14.26
N ARG A 97 4.12 -9.91 15.49
CA ARG A 97 3.23 -11.04 15.79
C ARG A 97 1.81 -10.87 15.24
N GLY A 98 1.42 -9.66 14.88
CA GLY A 98 0.11 -9.35 14.32
C GLY A 98 -0.27 -7.89 14.50
N ILE A 99 -0.84 -7.31 13.44
CA ILE A 99 -1.51 -6.02 13.48
C ILE A 99 -2.73 -6.08 12.56
N VAL A 100 -3.82 -5.42 12.95
CA VAL A 100 -4.96 -5.17 12.05
C VAL A 100 -4.96 -3.69 11.74
N HIS A 101 -5.05 -3.32 10.47
CA HIS A 101 -5.08 -1.92 10.06
C HIS A 101 -6.00 -1.67 8.87
N SER A 102 -6.29 -0.39 8.62
CA SER A 102 -6.99 0.08 7.42
C SER A 102 -6.28 1.30 6.83
N GLU A 103 -6.34 1.44 5.51
CA GLU A 103 -5.82 2.57 4.76
C GLU A 103 -6.96 3.15 3.92
N ARG A 104 -7.27 4.43 4.14
CA ARG A 104 -8.52 5.04 3.67
C ARG A 104 -8.35 6.47 3.21
N THR A 105 -9.28 6.98 2.43
CA THR A 105 -9.42 8.42 2.20
C THR A 105 -9.66 9.14 3.54
N PRO A 106 -8.87 10.19 3.88
CA PRO A 106 -9.07 10.98 5.09
C PRO A 106 -10.46 11.62 5.16
N ASP A 107 -11.03 11.76 6.35
CA ASP A 107 -12.41 12.25 6.53
C ASP A 107 -12.62 13.66 5.95
N THR A 108 -11.58 14.49 5.93
CA THR A 108 -11.59 15.84 5.35
C THR A 108 -11.64 15.86 3.82
N GLN A 109 -11.43 14.72 3.18
CA GLN A 109 -11.38 14.54 1.72
C GLN A 109 -12.43 13.53 1.22
N ARG A 110 -13.34 13.09 2.10
CA ARG A 110 -14.46 12.21 1.74
C ARG A 110 -15.60 12.96 1.09
#